data_AF-A0A951W7U7-F1
#
_entry.id   AF-A0A951W7U7-F1
#
_cell.length_a   1.000
_cell.length_b   1.000
_cell.length_c   1.000
_cell.angle_alpha   90.00
_cell.angle_beta   90.00
_cell.angle_gamma   90.00
#
_symmetry.space_group_name_H-M   'P 1'
#
loop_
_entity.id
_entity.type
_entity.pdbx_description
1 polymer ?
#
loop_
_entity_poly.entity_id
_entity_poly.type
_entity_poly.pdbx_seq_one_letter_code
_entity_poly.pdbx_strand_id
1 'polypeptide(L)'
;MRRRAKRDLGTLIGVVAVLAGVVFVNGWLRRDELRGQYEKMRAAFEAKHRGEGVALIDWKELHAVTGRRATGATFPDSLKGKDGRLVNICGFMSPIDQFKDVTEFMLLPVPMTCYFCDAPPMRDIIEVKLDKPADIVNEPVLIGGRLELHEGPKPLFFYTIKDAKWNEAVKDEELDDLTQKNVGQDHRVHLQEGFTKLREGGDTEELMPGYAPPLTDAAPETAAP
;
A
#
# COMPACT_ATOMS: atom_id res chain seq x y z
N MET A 1 26.66 62.39 -4.72
CA MET A 1 26.10 61.22 -5.47
C MET A 1 26.05 59.91 -4.67
N ARG A 2 27.04 59.56 -3.81
CA ARG A 2 27.10 58.25 -3.11
C ARG A 2 25.96 57.90 -2.14
N ARG A 3 25.27 58.87 -1.53
CA ARG A 3 24.17 58.59 -0.57
C ARG A 3 22.85 58.16 -1.24
N ARG A 4 22.57 58.65 -2.46
CA ARG A 4 21.40 58.20 -3.26
C ARG A 4 21.61 56.76 -3.72
N ALA A 5 22.75 56.47 -4.32
CA ALA A 5 23.10 55.11 -4.75
C ALA A 5 23.02 54.06 -3.62
N LYS A 6 23.41 54.41 -2.38
CA LYS A 6 23.24 53.52 -1.22
C LYS A 6 21.78 53.32 -0.80
N ARG A 7 20.94 54.36 -0.91
CA ARG A 7 19.49 54.27 -0.65
C ARG A 7 18.80 53.42 -1.71
N ASP A 8 19.14 53.65 -2.98
CA ASP A 8 18.54 52.93 -4.11
C ASP A 8 18.95 51.44 -4.09
N LEU A 9 20.19 51.13 -3.70
CA LEU A 9 20.65 49.76 -3.46
C LEU A 9 19.90 49.09 -2.30
N GLY A 10 19.64 49.83 -1.20
CA GLY A 10 18.86 49.33 -0.08
C GLY A 10 17.42 48.98 -0.46
N THR A 11 16.77 49.82 -1.28
CA THR A 11 15.43 49.53 -1.80
C THR A 11 15.43 48.34 -2.76
N LEU A 12 16.46 48.21 -3.60
CA LEU A 12 16.58 47.08 -4.54
C LEU A 12 16.75 45.75 -3.79
N ILE A 13 17.61 45.72 -2.77
CA ILE A 13 17.79 44.55 -1.90
C ILE A 13 16.48 44.21 -1.17
N GLY A 14 15.77 45.21 -0.64
CA GLY A 14 14.48 45.02 0.01
C GLY A 14 13.43 44.40 -0.92
N VAL A 15 13.33 44.90 -2.16
CA VAL A 15 12.40 44.36 -3.17
C VAL A 15 12.77 42.93 -3.56
N VAL A 16 14.05 42.64 -3.78
CA VAL A 16 14.53 41.28 -4.10
C VAL A 16 14.25 40.32 -2.94
N ALA A 17 14.44 40.73 -1.69
CA ALA A 17 14.15 39.90 -0.52
C ALA A 17 12.65 39.60 -0.40
N VAL A 18 11.79 40.58 -0.65
CA VAL A 18 10.33 40.37 -0.67
C VAL A 18 9.92 39.43 -1.80
N LEU A 19 10.45 39.64 -3.01
CA LEU A 19 10.15 38.76 -4.15
C LEU A 19 10.65 37.33 -3.91
N ALA A 20 11.86 37.16 -3.38
CA ALA A 20 12.39 35.85 -3.00
C ALA A 20 11.52 35.19 -1.91
N GLY A 21 11.07 35.95 -0.91
CA GLY A 21 10.15 35.47 0.12
C GLY A 21 8.81 35.01 -0.46
N VAL A 22 8.22 35.78 -1.38
CA VAL A 22 6.96 35.43 -2.05
C VAL A 22 7.13 34.18 -2.94
N VAL A 23 8.21 34.11 -3.72
CA VAL A 23 8.52 32.94 -4.55
C VAL A 23 8.78 31.71 -3.71
N PHE A 24 9.50 31.85 -2.59
CA PHE A 24 9.76 30.75 -1.66
C PHE A 24 8.48 30.25 -0.99
N VAL A 25 7.67 31.16 -0.44
CA VAL A 25 6.40 30.81 0.22
C VAL A 25 5.40 30.19 -0.77
N ASN A 26 5.25 30.77 -1.96
CA ASN A 26 4.37 30.24 -3.00
C ASN A 26 4.88 28.91 -3.58
N GLY A 27 6.20 28.77 -3.74
CA GLY A 27 6.83 27.52 -4.17
C GLY A 27 6.71 26.40 -3.14
N TRP A 28 6.79 26.74 -1.85
CA TRP A 28 6.65 25.80 -0.75
C TRP A 28 5.19 25.35 -0.56
N LEU A 29 4.23 26.30 -0.51
CA LEU A 29 2.81 25.98 -0.35
C LEU A 29 2.24 25.14 -1.51
N ARG A 30 2.64 25.44 -2.76
CA ARG A 30 2.10 24.71 -3.93
C ARG A 30 2.57 23.25 -4.04
N ARG A 31 3.73 22.89 -3.50
CA ARG A 31 4.26 21.52 -3.63
C ARG A 31 3.56 20.51 -2.74
N ASP A 32 3.34 20.85 -1.48
CA ASP A 32 2.74 19.91 -0.52
C ASP A 32 1.24 19.73 -0.74
N GLU A 33 0.58 20.75 -1.29
CA GLU A 33 -0.88 20.74 -1.45
C GLU A 33 -1.36 19.77 -2.55
N LEU A 34 -0.67 19.71 -3.69
CA LEU A 34 -1.05 18.84 -4.83
C LEU A 34 -0.94 17.36 -4.48
N ARG A 35 0.18 16.94 -3.88
CA ARG A 35 0.39 15.54 -3.47
C ARG A 35 -0.66 15.09 -2.46
N GLY A 36 -0.92 15.94 -1.45
CA GLY A 36 -1.94 15.67 -0.44
C GLY A 36 -3.36 15.59 -1.02
N GLN A 37 -3.67 16.34 -2.07
CA GLN A 37 -4.96 16.23 -2.77
C GLN A 37 -5.12 14.87 -3.47
N TYR A 38 -4.11 14.40 -4.19
CA TYR A 38 -4.17 13.09 -4.85
C TYR A 38 -4.24 11.92 -3.85
N GLU A 39 -3.49 12.01 -2.75
CA GLU A 39 -3.57 11.02 -1.67
C GLU A 39 -4.98 10.97 -1.05
N LYS A 40 -5.62 12.13 -0.83
CA LYS A 40 -7.02 12.19 -0.39
C LYS A 40 -7.99 11.61 -1.42
N MET A 41 -7.79 11.90 -2.70
CA MET A 41 -8.63 11.38 -3.78
C MET A 41 -8.55 9.86 -3.86
N ARG A 42 -7.34 9.29 -3.79
CA ARG A 42 -7.12 7.83 -3.72
C ARG A 42 -7.74 7.24 -2.45
N ALA A 43 -7.52 7.85 -1.28
CA ALA A 43 -8.08 7.36 -0.03
C ALA A 43 -9.62 7.34 -0.03
N ALA A 44 -10.26 8.36 -0.60
CA ALA A 44 -11.72 8.38 -0.78
C ALA A 44 -12.19 7.29 -1.74
N PHE A 45 -11.46 7.07 -2.84
CA PHE A 45 -11.75 6.01 -3.81
C PHE A 45 -11.58 4.61 -3.21
N GLU A 46 -10.52 4.37 -2.42
CA GLU A 46 -10.35 3.13 -1.67
C GLU A 46 -11.47 2.93 -0.64
N ALA A 47 -11.87 3.97 0.10
CA ALA A 47 -12.95 3.89 1.08
C ALA A 47 -14.29 3.50 0.44
N LYS A 48 -14.58 4.01 -0.76
CA LYS A 48 -15.75 3.61 -1.55
C LYS A 48 -15.76 2.10 -1.83
N HIS A 49 -14.69 1.56 -2.39
CA HIS A 49 -14.61 0.14 -2.75
C HIS A 49 -14.53 -0.79 -1.53
N ARG A 50 -13.88 -0.36 -0.45
CA ARG A 50 -13.94 -1.07 0.85
C ARG A 50 -15.38 -1.12 1.38
N GLY A 51 -16.15 -0.04 1.22
CA GLY A 51 -17.58 0.00 1.58
C GLY A 51 -18.44 -0.92 0.71
N GLU A 52 -18.02 -1.20 -0.52
CA GLU A 52 -18.64 -2.17 -1.43
C GLU A 52 -18.22 -3.63 -1.14
N GLY A 53 -17.37 -3.85 -0.13
CA GLY A 53 -16.90 -5.17 0.28
C GLY A 53 -15.71 -5.70 -0.52
N VAL A 54 -14.99 -4.85 -1.24
CA VAL A 54 -13.79 -5.24 -1.99
C VAL A 54 -12.58 -5.28 -1.06
N ALA A 55 -11.89 -6.42 -1.00
CA ALA A 55 -10.61 -6.55 -0.31
C ALA A 55 -9.49 -5.85 -1.12
N LEU A 56 -8.95 -4.76 -0.57
CA LEU A 56 -7.90 -3.95 -1.21
C LEU A 56 -6.55 -4.10 -0.50
N ILE A 57 -5.47 -4.21 -1.27
CA ILE A 57 -4.10 -4.05 -0.77
C ILE A 57 -3.85 -2.57 -0.45
N ASP A 58 -3.27 -2.30 0.74
CA ASP A 58 -2.80 -0.97 1.11
C ASP A 58 -1.37 -0.71 0.59
N TRP A 59 -1.13 0.47 0.06
CA TRP A 59 0.19 0.90 -0.39
C TRP A 59 1.24 0.91 0.74
N LYS A 60 0.82 1.01 2.00
CA LYS A 60 1.71 0.85 3.15
C LYS A 60 2.37 -0.54 3.20
N GLU A 61 1.67 -1.60 2.76
CA GLU A 61 2.25 -2.94 2.68
C GLU A 61 3.36 -3.00 1.62
N LEU A 62 3.13 -2.38 0.47
CA LEU A 62 4.11 -2.26 -0.62
C LEU A 62 5.32 -1.41 -0.23
N HIS A 63 5.09 -0.35 0.55
CA HIS A 63 6.17 0.52 1.05
C HIS A 63 7.07 -0.16 2.09
N ALA A 64 6.60 -1.24 2.73
CA ALA A 64 7.41 -2.03 3.66
C ALA A 64 8.48 -2.88 2.95
N VAL A 65 8.41 -3.00 1.63
CA VAL A 65 9.40 -3.75 0.84
C VAL A 65 10.74 -3.02 0.85
N THR A 66 11.78 -3.81 1.11
CA THR A 66 13.16 -3.35 1.15
C THR A 66 13.95 -4.02 0.03
N GLY A 67 15.12 -3.47 -0.29
CA GLY A 67 16.00 -4.02 -1.32
C GLY A 67 16.29 -3.04 -2.45
N ARG A 68 17.11 -3.49 -3.39
CA ARG A 68 17.55 -2.70 -4.55
C ARG A 68 17.42 -3.59 -5.78
N ARG A 69 17.19 -2.97 -6.94
CA ARG A 69 17.17 -3.68 -8.22
C ARG A 69 18.41 -4.59 -8.42
N ALA A 70 19.58 -4.17 -7.96
CA ALA A 70 20.81 -4.95 -8.10
C ALA A 70 20.83 -6.23 -7.23
N THR A 71 20.26 -6.18 -6.03
CA THR A 71 20.32 -7.26 -5.02
C THR A 71 19.06 -8.11 -4.96
N GLY A 72 17.95 -7.62 -5.51
CA GLY A 72 16.62 -8.20 -5.31
C GLY A 72 15.80 -7.43 -4.26
N ALA A 73 14.49 -7.70 -4.27
CA ALA A 73 13.54 -7.20 -3.28
C ALA A 73 13.34 -8.23 -2.16
N THR A 74 13.13 -7.74 -0.94
CA THR A 74 12.76 -8.56 0.22
C THR A 74 11.33 -8.19 0.61
N PHE A 75 10.40 -9.12 0.37
CA PHE A 75 8.99 -8.93 0.66
C PHE A 75 8.64 -9.33 2.10
N PRO A 76 7.74 -8.59 2.79
CA PRO A 76 7.15 -9.02 4.05
C PRO A 76 6.23 -10.22 3.85
N ASP A 77 6.02 -11.01 4.91
CA ASP A 77 5.17 -12.21 4.87
C ASP A 77 3.73 -11.90 4.41
N SER A 78 3.23 -10.70 4.71
CA SER A 78 1.90 -10.25 4.26
C SER A 78 1.76 -10.17 2.74
N LEU A 79 2.84 -9.86 2.02
CA LEU A 79 2.86 -9.83 0.55
C LEU A 79 3.18 -11.21 -0.01
N LYS A 80 4.12 -11.94 0.60
CA LYS A 80 4.45 -13.32 0.19
C LYS A 80 3.23 -14.23 0.20
N GLY A 81 2.34 -14.09 1.19
CA GLY A 81 1.08 -14.84 1.24
C GLY A 81 0.09 -14.49 0.12
N LYS A 82 0.28 -13.34 -0.56
CA LYS A 82 -0.53 -12.88 -1.70
C LYS A 82 0.15 -13.13 -3.04
N ASP A 83 1.36 -13.68 -3.06
CA ASP A 83 2.06 -14.01 -4.30
C ASP A 83 1.29 -15.09 -5.07
N GLY A 84 1.05 -14.85 -6.35
CA GLY A 84 0.21 -15.67 -7.20
C GLY A 84 -1.29 -15.60 -6.90
N ARG A 85 -1.78 -14.80 -5.95
CA ARG A 85 -3.22 -14.67 -5.63
C ARG A 85 -3.90 -13.56 -6.41
N LEU A 86 -5.23 -13.59 -6.47
CA LEU A 86 -6.02 -12.48 -7.00
C LEU A 86 -6.09 -11.37 -5.95
N VAL A 87 -5.74 -10.15 -6.37
CA VAL A 87 -5.68 -8.99 -5.49
C VAL A 87 -6.33 -7.80 -6.17
N ASN A 88 -6.82 -6.86 -5.36
CA ASN A 88 -7.30 -5.59 -5.83
C ASN A 88 -6.45 -4.46 -5.24
N ILE A 89 -6.14 -3.47 -6.07
CA ILE A 89 -5.43 -2.28 -5.63
C ILE A 89 -5.93 -1.04 -6.37
N CYS A 90 -5.98 0.08 -5.65
CA CYS A 90 -6.34 1.37 -6.22
C CYS A 90 -5.09 2.22 -6.45
N GLY A 91 -4.94 2.82 -7.63
CA GLY A 91 -3.81 3.68 -7.93
C GLY A 91 -4.00 4.52 -9.19
N PHE A 92 -2.97 5.25 -9.58
CA PHE A 92 -2.97 6.12 -10.76
C PHE A 92 -2.23 5.46 -11.91
N MET A 93 -2.82 5.53 -13.11
CA MET A 93 -2.20 5.00 -14.31
C MET A 93 -1.08 5.93 -14.79
N SER A 94 0.07 5.36 -15.12
CA SER A 94 1.16 6.04 -15.79
C SER A 94 1.59 5.24 -17.02
N PRO A 95 1.49 5.82 -18.23
CA PRO A 95 1.76 5.11 -19.47
C PRO A 95 3.25 4.78 -19.62
N ILE A 96 3.54 3.66 -20.29
CA ILE A 96 4.90 3.26 -20.64
C ILE A 96 5.21 3.69 -22.09
N ASP A 97 4.36 3.32 -23.06
CA ASP A 97 4.58 3.60 -24.48
C ASP A 97 3.42 4.34 -25.17
N GLN A 98 2.18 4.03 -24.79
CA GLN A 98 0.95 4.45 -25.46
C GLN A 98 -0.02 5.10 -24.46
N PHE A 99 -0.91 5.95 -24.97
CA PHE A 99 -1.93 6.65 -24.17
C PHE A 99 -3.35 6.16 -24.45
N LYS A 100 -3.55 5.43 -25.54
CA LYS A 100 -4.83 4.83 -25.96
C LYS A 100 -4.66 3.34 -26.16
N ASP A 101 -5.72 2.58 -25.90
CA ASP A 101 -5.71 1.11 -26.02
C ASP A 101 -4.51 0.48 -25.29
N VAL A 102 -4.20 0.99 -24.10
CA VAL A 102 -3.05 0.52 -23.33
C VAL A 102 -3.31 -0.88 -22.81
N THR A 103 -2.32 -1.75 -22.96
CA THR A 103 -2.33 -3.12 -22.43
C THR A 103 -1.35 -3.27 -21.28
N GLU A 104 -0.32 -2.43 -21.23
CA GLU A 104 0.68 -2.41 -20.17
C GLU A 104 0.91 -0.98 -19.68
N PHE A 105 0.86 -0.78 -18.36
CA PHE A 105 1.12 0.52 -17.75
C PHE A 105 1.67 0.36 -16.33
N MET A 106 2.23 1.45 -15.79
CA MET A 106 2.69 1.52 -14.41
C MET A 106 1.57 2.06 -13.51
N LEU A 107 1.27 1.37 -12.42
CA LEU A 107 0.36 1.85 -11.38
C LEU A 107 1.15 2.46 -10.23
N LEU A 108 0.78 3.67 -9.82
CA LEU A 108 1.46 4.45 -8.77
C LEU A 108 0.49 4.90 -7.66
N PRO A 109 0.99 5.19 -6.44
CA PRO A 109 0.16 5.71 -5.35
C PRO A 109 -0.27 7.16 -5.55
N VAL A 110 0.44 7.91 -6.39
CA VAL A 110 0.23 9.33 -6.69
C VAL A 110 0.56 9.54 -8.17
N PRO A 111 -0.21 10.34 -8.93
CA PRO A 111 0.11 10.59 -10.33
C PRO A 111 1.42 11.36 -10.43
N MET A 112 2.19 11.05 -11.47
CA MET A 112 3.47 11.70 -11.75
C MET A 112 3.52 12.19 -13.19
N THR A 113 4.20 13.31 -13.41
CA THR A 113 4.28 13.92 -14.75
C THR A 113 5.36 13.26 -15.60
N CYS A 114 6.49 12.87 -15.01
CA CYS A 114 7.58 12.24 -15.75
C CYS A 114 8.34 11.25 -14.89
N TYR A 115 8.31 9.98 -15.31
CA TYR A 115 9.04 8.89 -14.65
C TYR A 115 10.54 9.18 -14.50
N PHE A 116 11.16 9.73 -15.55
CA PHE A 116 12.60 9.99 -15.59
C PHE A 116 13.04 11.19 -14.74
N CYS A 117 12.15 12.13 -14.47
CA CYS A 117 12.46 13.30 -13.64
C CYS A 117 12.43 12.95 -12.15
N ASP A 118 11.38 12.24 -11.73
CA ASP A 118 11.11 11.99 -10.31
C ASP A 118 11.70 10.65 -9.83
N ALA A 119 11.98 9.70 -10.74
CA ALA A 119 12.60 8.41 -10.49
C ALA A 119 12.09 7.74 -9.20
N PRO A 120 10.78 7.39 -9.13
CA PRO A 120 10.16 6.93 -7.91
C PRO A 120 10.82 5.63 -7.43
N PRO A 121 10.79 5.38 -6.11
CA PRO A 121 11.26 4.12 -5.57
C PRO A 121 10.61 2.93 -6.29
N MET A 122 11.40 1.90 -6.59
CA MET A 122 10.89 0.69 -7.28
C MET A 122 9.71 0.02 -6.55
N ARG A 123 9.61 0.20 -5.23
CA ARG A 123 8.52 -0.35 -4.41
C ARG A 123 7.19 0.42 -4.57
N ASP A 124 7.23 1.60 -5.18
CA ASP A 124 6.06 2.47 -5.40
C ASP A 124 5.49 2.28 -6.83
N ILE A 125 6.03 1.33 -7.59
CA ILE A 125 5.66 1.06 -9.00
C ILE A 125 5.20 -0.38 -9.13
N ILE A 126 4.02 -0.57 -9.72
CA ILE A 126 3.50 -1.90 -10.07
C ILE A 126 3.31 -1.93 -11.59
N GLU A 127 3.85 -2.96 -12.24
CA GLU A 127 3.59 -3.24 -13.65
C GLU A 127 2.20 -3.89 -13.77
N VAL A 128 1.30 -3.31 -14.55
CA VAL A 128 -0.03 -3.87 -14.77
C VAL A 128 -0.15 -4.32 -16.22
N LYS A 129 -0.53 -5.59 -16.42
CA LYS A 129 -0.83 -6.19 -17.72
C LYS A 129 -2.31 -6.48 -17.80
N LEU A 130 -3.02 -5.68 -18.58
CA LEU A 130 -4.46 -5.78 -18.74
C LEU A 130 -4.84 -6.96 -19.64
N ASP A 131 -5.94 -7.64 -19.28
CA ASP A 131 -6.59 -8.62 -20.15
C ASP A 131 -7.25 -7.96 -21.37
N LYS A 132 -7.80 -6.74 -21.17
CA LYS A 132 -8.44 -5.95 -22.21
C LYS A 132 -7.84 -4.55 -22.28
N PRO A 133 -7.60 -3.99 -23.47
CA PRO A 133 -7.12 -2.62 -23.62
C PRO A 133 -8.03 -1.62 -22.89
N ALA A 134 -7.42 -0.60 -22.28
CA ALA A 134 -8.13 0.51 -21.64
C ALA A 134 -7.47 1.84 -22.02
N ASP A 135 -8.19 2.95 -21.83
CA ASP A 135 -7.62 4.29 -21.98
C ASP A 135 -7.01 4.78 -20.67
N ILE A 136 -5.94 5.57 -20.76
CA ILE A 136 -5.34 6.22 -19.59
C ILE A 136 -6.27 7.31 -19.07
N VAL A 137 -6.54 7.30 -17.76
CA VAL A 137 -7.34 8.30 -17.04
C VAL A 137 -6.52 9.00 -15.96
N ASN A 138 -6.96 10.19 -15.54
CA ASN A 138 -6.27 10.98 -14.51
C ASN A 138 -6.74 10.62 -13.08
N GLU A 139 -7.92 10.04 -12.96
CA GLU A 139 -8.53 9.58 -11.73
C GLU A 139 -7.87 8.28 -11.24
N PRO A 140 -7.94 7.98 -9.92
CA PRO A 140 -7.53 6.67 -9.44
C PRO A 140 -8.44 5.59 -10.05
N VAL A 141 -7.82 4.47 -10.43
CA VAL A 141 -8.49 3.30 -10.99
C VAL A 141 -8.38 2.13 -10.02
N LEU A 142 -9.36 1.24 -10.08
CA LEU A 142 -9.31 -0.06 -9.41
C LEU A 142 -8.71 -1.08 -10.38
N ILE A 143 -7.66 -1.77 -9.96
CA ILE A 143 -7.03 -2.85 -10.72
C ILE A 143 -7.19 -4.14 -9.93
N GLY A 144 -7.88 -5.11 -10.54
CA GLY A 144 -8.03 -6.46 -10.02
C GLY A 144 -7.31 -7.46 -10.90
N GLY A 145 -6.41 -8.28 -10.35
CA GLY A 145 -5.70 -9.29 -11.14
C GLY A 145 -4.78 -10.18 -10.30
N ARG A 146 -3.97 -11.01 -10.95
CA ARG A 146 -3.03 -11.92 -10.27
C ARG A 146 -1.74 -11.20 -9.93
N LEU A 147 -1.40 -11.10 -8.65
CA LEU A 147 -0.13 -10.52 -8.19
C LEU A 147 1.03 -11.51 -8.38
N GLU A 148 2.14 -11.02 -8.90
CA GLU A 148 3.42 -11.73 -8.95
C GLU A 148 4.52 -10.88 -8.29
N LEU A 149 5.28 -11.50 -7.40
CA LEU A 149 6.41 -10.88 -6.71
C LEU A 149 7.75 -11.30 -7.33
N HIS A 150 8.63 -10.32 -7.57
CA HIS A 150 9.95 -10.56 -8.17
C HIS A 150 11.09 -10.34 -7.17
N GLU A 151 11.54 -11.41 -6.52
CA GLU A 151 12.65 -11.37 -5.54
C GLU A 151 14.05 -11.41 -6.16
N GLY A 152 14.16 -11.96 -7.38
CA GLY A 152 15.45 -12.21 -8.05
C GLY A 152 16.26 -10.94 -8.34
N PRO A 153 17.56 -11.07 -8.66
CA PRO A 153 18.40 -9.92 -9.00
C PRO A 153 18.03 -9.34 -10.37
N LYS A 154 18.04 -8.00 -10.46
CA LYS A 154 17.76 -7.21 -11.66
C LYS A 154 16.35 -7.38 -12.25
N PRO A 155 15.27 -7.41 -11.45
CA PRO A 155 13.92 -7.40 -12.01
C PRO A 155 13.63 -6.02 -12.60
N LEU A 156 12.76 -5.97 -13.61
CA LEU A 156 12.28 -4.71 -14.20
C LEU A 156 11.38 -3.96 -13.22
N PHE A 157 10.47 -4.69 -12.56
CA PHE A 157 9.58 -4.21 -11.50
C PHE A 157 9.55 -5.23 -10.36
N PHE A 158 9.29 -4.79 -9.13
CA PHE A 158 9.16 -5.71 -7.98
C PHE A 158 7.81 -6.42 -7.96
N TYR A 159 6.80 -5.82 -8.58
CA TYR A 159 5.43 -6.33 -8.62
C TYR A 159 4.92 -6.28 -10.05
N THR A 160 4.27 -7.37 -10.47
CA THR A 160 3.49 -7.41 -11.70
C THR A 160 2.08 -7.88 -11.36
N ILE A 161 1.06 -7.24 -11.91
CA ILE A 161 -0.33 -7.75 -11.89
C ILE A 161 -0.67 -8.23 -13.30
N LYS A 162 -0.90 -9.54 -13.44
CA LYS A 162 -1.31 -10.18 -14.70
C LYS A 162 -2.81 -10.37 -14.77
N ASP A 163 -3.30 -10.52 -16.00
CA ASP A 163 -4.71 -10.71 -16.33
C ASP A 163 -5.58 -9.65 -15.66
N ALA A 164 -5.06 -8.42 -15.65
CA ALA A 164 -5.62 -7.35 -14.87
C ALA A 164 -6.91 -6.84 -15.51
N LYS A 165 -7.94 -6.65 -14.69
CA LYS A 165 -9.20 -6.04 -15.07
C LYS A 165 -9.23 -4.60 -14.62
N TRP A 166 -9.57 -3.72 -15.57
CA TRP A 166 -9.68 -2.29 -15.33
C TRP A 166 -11.05 -1.94 -14.74
N ASN A 167 -11.05 -1.25 -13.59
CA ASN A 167 -12.25 -0.83 -12.85
C ASN A 167 -13.22 -1.97 -12.49
N GLU A 168 -12.70 -3.20 -12.35
CA GLU A 168 -13.46 -4.37 -11.93
C GLU A 168 -12.72 -5.06 -10.78
N ALA A 169 -13.43 -5.33 -9.69
CA ALA A 169 -12.89 -6.09 -8.57
C ALA A 169 -12.82 -7.58 -8.91
N VAL A 170 -11.70 -8.22 -8.59
CA VAL A 170 -11.57 -9.67 -8.57
C VAL A 170 -11.77 -10.19 -7.15
N LYS A 171 -12.43 -11.34 -7.03
CA LYS A 171 -12.56 -12.05 -5.75
C LYS A 171 -11.67 -13.27 -5.81
N ASP A 172 -10.80 -13.41 -4.82
CA ASP A 172 -10.10 -14.65 -4.58
C ASP A 172 -10.88 -15.37 -3.48
N GLU A 173 -11.59 -16.45 -3.82
CA GLU A 173 -12.37 -17.21 -2.85
C GLU A 173 -11.49 -17.64 -1.64
N GLU A 174 -10.20 -17.90 -1.86
CA GLU A 174 -9.27 -18.34 -0.82
C GLU A 174 -8.68 -17.17 0.00
N LEU A 175 -8.58 -15.96 -0.54
CA LEU A 175 -8.15 -14.76 0.21
C LEU A 175 -9.33 -14.12 0.95
N ASP A 176 -10.53 -14.14 0.35
CA ASP A 176 -11.75 -13.59 0.95
C ASP A 176 -12.24 -14.47 2.12
N ASP A 177 -12.01 -15.79 2.05
CA ASP A 177 -12.33 -16.74 3.13
C ASP A 177 -11.46 -16.58 4.38
N LEU A 178 -10.27 -15.95 4.29
CA LEU A 178 -9.44 -15.66 5.46
C LEU A 178 -10.05 -14.62 6.40
N THR A 179 -11.17 -14.00 6.02
CA THR A 179 -11.94 -13.08 6.87
C THR A 179 -13.28 -13.62 7.39
N GLN A 180 -13.64 -14.89 7.11
CA GLN A 180 -14.84 -15.49 7.71
C GLN A 180 -14.53 -16.85 8.35
N LYS A 181 -14.60 -16.89 9.69
CA LYS A 181 -14.65 -18.16 10.43
C LYS A 181 -15.97 -18.86 10.12
N ASN A 182 -15.97 -19.69 9.07
CA ASN A 182 -17.14 -20.46 8.68
C ASN A 182 -17.34 -21.63 9.64
N VAL A 183 -18.08 -21.38 10.72
CA VAL A 183 -18.53 -22.43 11.64
C VAL A 183 -19.72 -23.12 11.00
N GLY A 184 -19.52 -24.35 10.52
CA GLY A 184 -20.59 -25.16 9.91
C GLY A 184 -21.84 -25.21 10.79
N GLN A 185 -23.02 -25.34 10.17
CA GLN A 185 -24.32 -25.29 10.88
C GLN A 185 -24.36 -26.24 12.09
N ASP A 186 -23.82 -27.45 11.95
CA ASP A 186 -23.78 -28.45 13.03
C ASP A 186 -22.96 -27.97 14.24
N HIS A 187 -21.84 -27.29 13.99
CA HIS A 187 -21.02 -26.70 15.05
C HIS A 187 -21.69 -25.49 15.70
N ARG A 188 -22.51 -24.72 14.98
CA ARG A 188 -23.28 -23.60 15.55
C ARG A 188 -24.32 -24.07 16.54
N VAL A 189 -25.00 -25.18 16.24
CA VAL A 189 -26.00 -25.79 17.13
C VAL A 189 -25.30 -26.32 18.39
N HIS A 190 -24.21 -27.08 18.25
CA HIS A 190 -23.45 -27.58 19.40
C HIS A 190 -22.90 -26.45 20.29
N LEU A 191 -22.42 -25.35 19.71
CA LEU A 191 -21.99 -24.18 20.47
C LEU A 191 -23.16 -23.55 21.24
N GLN A 192 -24.31 -23.33 20.59
CA GLN A 192 -25.49 -22.77 21.24
C GLN A 192 -26.00 -23.63 22.39
N GLU A 193 -26.05 -24.95 22.19
CA GLU A 193 -26.46 -25.91 23.23
C GLU A 193 -25.45 -25.98 24.38
N GLY A 194 -24.15 -26.01 24.06
CA GLY A 194 -23.08 -26.02 25.06
C GLY A 194 -23.09 -24.76 25.93
N PHE A 195 -23.22 -23.58 25.31
CA PHE A 195 -23.34 -22.32 26.06
C PHE A 195 -24.65 -22.20 26.84
N THR A 196 -25.75 -22.79 26.35
CA THR A 196 -27.02 -22.84 27.10
C THR A 196 -26.86 -23.68 28.36
N LYS A 197 -26.24 -24.86 28.27
CA LYS A 197 -25.94 -25.72 29.43
C LYS A 197 -25.03 -25.05 30.46
N LEU A 198 -23.99 -24.34 30.00
CA LEU A 198 -23.12 -23.55 30.88
C LEU A 198 -23.89 -22.43 31.61
N ARG A 199 -24.86 -21.81 30.95
CA ARG A 199 -25.67 -20.72 31.52
C ARG A 199 -26.77 -21.20 32.47
N GLU A 200 -27.26 -22.42 32.27
CA GLU A 200 -28.25 -23.08 33.13
C GLU A 200 -27.62 -23.78 34.35
N GLY A 201 -26.29 -23.67 34.52
CA GLY A 201 -25.57 -24.17 35.70
C GLY A 201 -25.19 -25.64 35.62
N GLY A 202 -24.92 -26.15 34.42
CA GLY A 202 -24.45 -27.52 34.22
C GLY A 202 -23.01 -27.73 34.72
N ASP A 203 -22.87 -28.78 35.54
CA ASP A 203 -21.70 -29.49 36.05
C ASP A 203 -20.39 -28.70 36.23
N THR A 204 -19.95 -28.64 37.50
CA THR A 204 -18.64 -28.14 37.90
C THR A 204 -17.56 -29.11 37.42
N GLU A 205 -17.19 -29.04 36.14
CA GLU A 205 -16.03 -29.78 35.64
C GLU A 205 -14.79 -29.32 36.38
N GLU A 206 -14.03 -30.28 36.93
CA GLU A 206 -12.73 -30.00 37.55
C GLU A 206 -11.82 -29.39 36.49
N LEU A 207 -11.39 -28.15 36.73
CA LEU A 207 -10.46 -27.45 35.86
C LEU A 207 -9.17 -28.28 35.75
N MET A 208 -8.82 -28.67 34.53
CA MET A 208 -7.52 -29.27 34.29
C MET A 208 -6.41 -28.33 34.82
N PRO A 209 -5.31 -28.89 35.36
CA PRO A 209 -4.19 -28.08 35.83
C PRO A 209 -3.75 -27.13 34.73
N GLY A 210 -3.62 -25.84 35.09
CA GLY A 210 -3.30 -24.78 34.14
C GLY A 210 -2.03 -25.08 33.35
N TYR A 211 -2.04 -24.76 32.07
CA TYR A 211 -0.87 -24.91 31.21
C TYR A 211 0.26 -23.99 31.73
N ALA A 212 1.32 -24.58 32.27
CA ALA A 212 2.55 -23.84 32.56
C ALA A 212 3.36 -23.74 31.26
N PRO A 213 3.60 -22.52 30.73
CA PRO A 213 4.45 -22.37 29.56
C PRO A 213 5.86 -22.89 29.88
N PRO A 214 6.54 -23.54 28.93
CA PRO A 214 7.89 -24.03 29.14
C PRO A 214 8.81 -22.87 29.56
N LEU A 215 9.53 -23.06 30.68
CA LEU A 215 10.55 -22.12 31.12
C LEU A 215 11.67 -22.11 30.09
N THR A 216 11.88 -20.96 29.46
CA THR A 216 13.04 -20.72 28.60
C THR A 216 14.29 -20.91 29.45
N ASP A 217 15.15 -21.88 29.08
CA ASP A 217 16.40 -22.13 29.79
C ASP A 217 17.18 -20.82 29.94
N ALA A 218 17.43 -20.46 31.20
CA ALA A 218 18.30 -19.34 31.54
C ALA A 218 19.69 -19.58 30.95
N ALA A 219 20.25 -18.52 30.36
CA ALA A 219 21.61 -18.48 29.86
C ALA A 219 22.62 -19.07 30.86
N PRO A 220 23.68 -19.75 30.40
CA PRO A 220 24.64 -20.37 31.28
C PRO A 220 25.35 -19.30 32.13
N GLU A 221 25.19 -19.45 33.44
CA GLU A 221 25.87 -18.67 34.47
C GLU A 221 27.38 -18.88 34.30
N THR A 222 28.08 -17.80 33.96
CA THR A 222 29.54 -17.75 33.92
C THR A 222 30.10 -18.08 35.30
N ALA A 223 30.63 -19.30 35.45
CA ALA A 223 31.48 -19.67 36.56
C ALA A 223 32.82 -18.91 36.46
N ALA A 224 33.12 -18.09 37.46
CA ALA A 224 34.46 -17.59 37.73
C ALA A 224 35.01 -18.28 39.00
N PRO A 225 36.33 -18.53 39.06
CA PRO A 225 36.97 -19.41 40.04
C PRO A 225 37.07 -18.84 41.45
#